data_AF-A0A223VRD7-F1
#
_entry.id   AF-A0A223VRD7-F1
#
_cell.length_a   1.000
_cell.length_b   1.000
_cell.length_c   1.000
_cell.angle_alpha   90.00
_cell.angle_beta   90.00
_cell.angle_gamma   90.00
#
_symmetry.space_group_name_H-M   'P 1'
#
loop_
_entity.id
_entity.type
_entity.pdbx_description
1 polymer ?
#
loop_
_entity_poly.entity_id
_entity_poly.type
_entity_poly.pdbx_seq_one_letter_code
_entity_poly.pdbx_strand_id
1 'polypeptide(L)'
;MDKPVPAPPASELQFFTTTPDLSFEDALAHASSVLRCAAVAAQTAGDQLEGTSRTLVLSVMHLVDMASVMVDRSLECMQPS
;
A
#
# COMPACT_ATOMS: atom_id res chain seq x y z
N MET A 1 28.00 -18.37 -31.80
CA MET A 1 28.09 -16.89 -31.72
C MET A 1 26.66 -16.47 -31.50
N ASP A 2 26.21 -16.55 -30.25
CA ASP A 2 24.79 -16.42 -29.92
C ASP A 2 24.74 -15.39 -28.81
N LYS A 3 24.83 -14.12 -29.24
CA LYS A 3 24.61 -12.98 -28.37
C LYS A 3 23.17 -13.08 -27.85
N PRO A 4 22.94 -13.20 -26.53
CA PRO A 4 21.60 -13.24 -26.00
C PRO A 4 20.88 -11.96 -26.44
N VAL A 5 19.77 -12.12 -27.15
CA VAL A 5 18.84 -11.02 -27.43
C VAL A 5 18.38 -10.51 -26.05
N PRO A 6 18.56 -9.22 -25.73
CA PRO A 6 17.97 -8.67 -24.52
C PRO A 6 16.45 -8.76 -24.70
N ALA A 7 15.79 -9.44 -23.75
CA ALA A 7 14.34 -9.45 -23.70
C ALA A 7 13.83 -8.00 -23.74
N PRO A 8 12.70 -7.73 -24.43
CA PRO A 8 12.06 -6.42 -24.36
C PRO A 8 11.87 -6.05 -22.87
N PRO A 9 11.98 -4.77 -22.48
CA PRO A 9 11.75 -4.40 -21.09
C PRO A 9 10.36 -4.93 -20.73
N ALA A 10 10.32 -5.96 -19.90
CA ALA A 10 9.09 -6.48 -19.35
C ALA A 10 8.38 -5.26 -18.81
N SER A 11 7.23 -4.91 -19.41
CA SER A 11 6.45 -3.72 -19.09
C SER A 11 6.57 -3.50 -17.60
N GLU A 12 7.40 -2.53 -17.23
CA GLU A 12 7.78 -2.32 -15.84
C GLU A 12 6.47 -2.19 -15.13
N LEU A 13 6.18 -3.21 -14.32
CA LEU A 13 4.83 -3.44 -13.86
C LEU A 13 4.37 -2.13 -13.26
N GLN A 14 3.41 -1.53 -13.95
CA GLN A 14 2.85 -0.22 -13.68
C GLN A 14 1.98 -0.28 -12.41
N PHE A 15 2.40 -1.07 -11.41
CA PHE A 15 1.73 -1.39 -10.17
C PHE A 15 1.35 -0.16 -9.36
N PHE A 16 1.95 0.99 -9.64
CA PHE A 16 1.72 2.25 -8.94
C PHE A 16 1.37 3.42 -9.88
N THR A 17 1.10 3.15 -11.15
CA THR A 17 0.66 4.21 -12.10
C THR A 17 -0.84 4.31 -11.98
N THR A 18 -1.31 5.43 -11.43
CA THR A 18 -2.73 5.78 -11.42
C THR A 18 -3.20 5.79 -12.88
N THR A 19 -4.06 4.86 -13.26
CA THR A 19 -4.73 4.94 -14.56
C THR A 19 -5.56 6.23 -14.55
N PRO A 20 -5.50 7.06 -15.60
CA PRO A 20 -6.27 8.32 -15.64
C PRO A 20 -7.79 8.09 -15.52
N ASP A 21 -8.24 6.86 -15.73
CA ASP A 21 -9.64 6.43 -15.65
C ASP A 21 -10.06 5.90 -14.26
N LEU A 22 -9.15 5.91 -13.27
CA LEU A 22 -9.47 5.39 -11.94
C LEU A 22 -10.38 6.38 -11.19
N SER A 23 -11.56 5.93 -10.77
CA SER A 23 -12.47 6.80 -10.02
C SER A 23 -11.86 7.16 -8.65
N PHE A 24 -12.27 8.29 -8.09
CA PHE A 24 -11.78 8.68 -6.77
C PHE A 24 -12.18 7.66 -5.67
N GLU A 25 -13.34 7.03 -5.81
CA GLU A 25 -13.78 5.91 -4.95
C GLU A 25 -12.86 4.69 -5.09
N ASP A 26 -12.56 4.27 -6.33
CA ASP A 26 -11.63 3.16 -6.58
C ASP A 26 -10.22 3.47 -6.06
N ALA A 27 -9.78 4.74 -6.13
CA ALA A 27 -8.46 5.17 -5.66
C ALA A 27 -8.37 5.05 -4.14
N LEU A 28 -9.41 5.47 -3.42
CA LEU A 28 -9.49 5.35 -1.98
C LEU A 28 -9.67 3.89 -1.54
N ALA A 29 -10.46 3.10 -2.25
CA ALA A 29 -10.58 1.66 -2.00
C ALA A 29 -9.23 0.95 -2.18
N HIS A 30 -8.48 1.31 -3.22
CA HIS A 30 -7.13 0.80 -3.44
C HIS A 30 -6.16 1.23 -2.33
N ALA A 31 -6.20 2.51 -1.93
CA ALA A 31 -5.41 3.02 -0.82
C ALA A 31 -5.71 2.26 0.49
N SER A 32 -6.98 1.98 0.79
CA SER A 32 -7.37 1.16 1.96
C SER A 32 -6.77 -0.25 1.89
N SER A 33 -6.80 -0.89 0.72
CA SER A 33 -6.16 -2.20 0.51
C SER A 33 -4.64 -2.15 0.71
N VAL A 34 -3.98 -1.10 0.21
CA VAL A 34 -2.52 -0.90 0.38
C VAL A 34 -2.17 -0.70 1.85
N LEU A 35 -2.94 0.12 2.58
CA LEU A 35 -2.75 0.35 4.01
C LEU A 35 -2.93 -0.93 4.83
N ARG A 36 -3.95 -1.75 4.52
CA ARG A 36 -4.11 -3.08 5.14
C ARG A 36 -2.89 -3.98 4.90
N CYS A 37 -2.38 -4.00 3.66
CA CYS A 37 -1.17 -4.74 3.33
C CYS A 37 0.04 -4.25 4.12
N ALA A 38 0.23 -2.92 4.21
CA ALA A 38 1.29 -2.31 5.00
C ALA A 38 1.20 -2.66 6.49
N ALA A 39 0.00 -2.69 7.06
CA ALA A 39 -0.22 -3.11 8.45
C ALA A 39 0.21 -4.57 8.69
N VAL A 40 -0.17 -5.49 7.80
CA VAL A 40 0.23 -6.91 7.88
C VAL A 40 1.75 -7.06 7.72
N ALA A 41 2.36 -6.34 6.79
CA ALA A 41 3.80 -6.35 6.58
C ALA A 41 4.55 -5.80 7.80
N ALA A 42 4.07 -4.69 8.38
CA ALA A 42 4.63 -4.11 9.59
C ALA A 42 4.51 -5.07 10.79
N GLN A 43 3.34 -5.68 11.01
CA GLN A 43 3.16 -6.71 12.04
C GLN A 43 4.15 -7.86 11.89
N THR A 44 4.21 -8.44 10.69
CA THR A 44 5.12 -9.56 10.38
C THR A 44 6.58 -9.17 10.60
N ALA A 45 6.98 -7.95 10.24
CA ALA A 45 8.31 -7.45 10.50
C ALA A 45 8.56 -7.25 12.00
N GLY A 46 7.57 -6.76 12.75
CA GLY A 46 7.65 -6.52 14.19
C GLY A 46 7.77 -7.76 15.04
N ASP A 47 7.23 -8.90 14.59
CA ASP A 47 7.32 -10.19 15.28
C ASP A 47 8.76 -10.70 15.38
N GLN A 48 9.62 -10.30 14.43
CA GLN A 48 11.03 -10.70 14.37
C GLN A 48 11.99 -9.67 14.98
N LEU A 49 11.46 -8.59 15.59
CA LEU A 49 12.24 -7.47 16.12
C LEU A 49 12.05 -7.29 17.62
N GLU A 50 13.07 -6.73 18.27
CA GLU A 50 13.06 -6.42 19.71
C GLU A 50 13.52 -4.98 19.98
N GLY A 51 13.30 -4.51 21.21
CA GLY A 51 13.76 -3.20 21.67
C GLY A 51 13.26 -2.04 20.80
N THR A 52 14.15 -1.10 20.51
CA THR A 52 13.85 0.13 19.76
C THR A 52 13.31 -0.15 18.36
N SER A 53 13.80 -1.18 17.67
CA SER A 53 13.34 -1.54 16.32
C SER A 53 11.87 -1.98 16.33
N ARG A 54 11.46 -2.73 17.35
CA ARG A 54 10.05 -3.10 17.54
C ARG A 54 9.19 -1.89 17.84
N THR A 55 9.67 -0.96 18.67
CA THR A 55 8.97 0.31 18.95
C THR A 55 8.76 1.15 17.69
N LEU A 56 9.75 1.20 16.80
CA LEU A 56 9.61 1.88 15.51
C LEU A 56 8.52 1.22 14.65
N VAL A 57 8.48 -0.11 14.56
CA VAL A 57 7.44 -0.83 13.83
C VAL A 57 6.04 -0.55 14.41
N LEU A 58 5.90 -0.57 15.73
CA LEU A 58 4.63 -0.21 16.39
C LEU A 58 4.21 1.24 16.06
N SER A 59 5.17 2.15 15.96
CA SER A 59 4.92 3.53 15.56
C SER A 59 4.44 3.61 14.10
N VAL A 60 5.06 2.84 13.20
CA VAL A 60 4.63 2.74 11.78
C VAL A 60 3.22 2.20 11.68
N MET A 61 2.89 1.13 12.42
CA MET A 61 1.53 0.60 12.43
C MET A 61 0.50 1.62 12.89
N HIS A 62 0.81 2.38 13.94
CA HIS A 62 -0.08 3.42 14.40
C HIS A 62 -0.35 4.49 13.32
N LEU A 63 0.68 4.87 12.55
CA LEU A 63 0.52 5.77 11.40
C LEU A 63 -0.38 5.16 10.31
N VAL A 64 -0.21 3.86 10.03
CA VAL A 64 -1.03 3.12 9.04
C VAL A 64 -2.49 3.04 9.48
N ASP A 65 -2.75 2.79 10.77
CA ASP A 65 -4.10 2.75 11.31
C ASP A 65 -4.79 4.12 11.20
N MET A 66 -4.08 5.20 11.55
CA MET A 66 -4.61 6.56 11.39
C MET A 66 -4.91 6.89 9.92
N ALA A 67 -4.00 6.51 9.00
CA ALA A 67 -4.23 6.69 7.57
C ALA A 67 -5.47 5.92 7.09
N SER A 68 -5.65 4.69 7.58
CA SER A 68 -6.80 3.85 7.21
C SER A 68 -8.11 4.51 7.63
N VAL A 69 -8.18 5.02 8.86
CA VAL A 69 -9.35 5.76 9.34
C VAL A 69 -9.66 6.97 8.45
N MET A 70 -8.66 7.75 8.03
CA MET A 70 -8.89 8.90 7.16
C MET A 70 -9.42 8.49 5.77
N VAL A 71 -8.90 7.39 5.21
CA VAL A 71 -9.37 6.85 3.93
C VAL A 71 -10.81 6.34 4.05
N ASP A 72 -11.12 5.57 5.09
CA ASP A 72 -12.46 5.03 5.33
C ASP A 72 -13.47 6.16 5.52
N ARG A 73 -13.12 7.22 6.27
CA ARG A 73 -13.96 8.42 6.37
C ARG A 73 -14.16 9.14 5.04
N SER A 74 -13.13 9.17 4.20
CA SER A 74 -13.24 9.77 2.87
C SER A 74 -14.20 8.98 1.98
N LEU A 75 -14.17 7.64 2.06
CA LEU A 75 -15.12 6.74 1.38
C LEU A 75 -16.56 6.93 1.89
N GLU A 76 -16.76 6.96 3.20
CA GLU A 76 -18.07 7.20 3.81
C GLU A 76 -18.70 8.52 3.36
N CYS A 77 -17.91 9.59 3.22
CA CYS A 77 -18.40 10.89 2.75
C CYS A 77 -18.89 10.87 1.29
N MET A 78 -18.47 9.88 0.49
CA MET A 78 -18.84 9.76 -0.92
C MET A 78 -20.08 8.91 -1.17
N GLN A 79 -20.47 8.05 -0.22
CA GLN A 79 -21.69 7.26 -0.35
C GLN A 79 -22.86 8.10 0.19
N PRO A 80 -23.75 8.64 -0.68
CA PRO A 80 -24.92 9.36 -0.21
C PRO A 80 -25.84 8.37 0.52
N SER A 81 -26.19 8.70 1.77
CA SER A 81 -27.20 8.00 2.57
C SER A 81 -28.58 8.01 1.93
#